data_AF-A0A7S2QVX5-F1
#
_entry.id   AF-A0A7S2QVX5-F1
#
_cell.length_a   1.000
_cell.length_b   1.000
_cell.length_c   1.000
_cell.angle_alpha   90.00
_cell.angle_beta   90.00
_cell.angle_gamma   90.00
#
_symmetry.space_group_name_H-M   'P 1'
#
loop_
_entity.id
_entity.type
_entity.pdbx_description
1 polymer ?
#
loop_
_entity_poly.entity_id
_entity_poly.type
_entity_poly.pdbx_seq_one_letter_code
_entity_poly.pdbx_strand_id
1 'polypeptide(L)'
;EECLAHLFNLTAREVKRTMKQQGILSRKVQDINEHSKFYVDRRSLGVRGFSNRTWRLNIIWQTCTDGTAILVSVDTQDLKDEFPVEPGDVVASGYNIWILKTVDSLLEIPQTEVTYTSRVDIKGIVPPTIMNQLAKGFMRESVSELRKHFDKSRKIEENDVKNRVNIAKEARMLSTRPNKTMVESLQLLFDIIQPTVQAEKGGKGWGK
;
A
#
# COMPACT_ATOMS: atom_id res chain seq x y z
N GLU A 1 10.63 -6.18 2.00
CA GLU A 1 10.05 -7.41 2.59
C GLU A 1 8.78 -7.17 3.40
N GLU A 2 8.69 -6.14 4.26
CA GLU A 2 7.49 -5.88 5.09
C GLU A 2 6.17 -5.79 4.29
N CYS A 3 6.16 -5.07 3.16
CA CYS A 3 4.97 -4.95 2.32
C CYS A 3 4.50 -6.31 1.76
N LEU A 4 5.45 -7.17 1.37
CA LEU A 4 5.15 -8.51 0.86
C LEU A 4 4.54 -9.38 1.96
N ALA A 5 5.13 -9.35 3.15
CA ALA A 5 4.61 -10.08 4.31
C ALA A 5 3.20 -9.63 4.68
N HIS A 6 2.91 -8.32 4.65
CA HIS A 6 1.57 -7.79 4.89
C HIS A 6 0.56 -8.32 3.85
N LEU A 7 0.92 -8.33 2.56
CA LEU A 7 0.05 -8.82 1.49
C LEU A 7 -0.18 -10.34 1.53
N PHE A 8 0.85 -11.12 1.88
CA PHE A 8 0.78 -12.58 1.86
C PHE A 8 0.21 -13.19 3.15
N ASN A 9 0.21 -12.45 4.27
CA ASN A 9 -0.30 -12.93 5.55
C ASN A 9 -1.84 -12.82 5.67
N LEU A 10 -2.54 -13.61 4.87
CA LEU A 10 -4.00 -13.59 4.74
C LEU A 10 -4.77 -14.16 5.94
N THR A 11 -4.07 -14.81 6.87
CA THR A 11 -4.63 -15.42 8.08
C THR A 11 -4.43 -14.57 9.34
N ALA A 12 -3.74 -13.42 9.22
CA ALA A 12 -3.51 -12.50 10.31
C ALA A 12 -4.83 -12.07 10.99
N ARG A 13 -4.78 -11.90 12.31
CA ARG A 13 -5.95 -11.49 13.12
C ARG A 13 -6.53 -10.15 12.66
N GLU A 14 -5.68 -9.21 12.28
CA GLU A 14 -6.08 -7.91 11.74
C GLU A 14 -6.90 -8.07 10.45
N VAL A 15 -6.40 -8.89 9.52
CA VAL A 15 -7.08 -9.18 8.25
C VAL A 15 -8.45 -9.86 8.49
N LYS A 16 -8.55 -10.74 9.50
CA LYS A 16 -9.85 -11.36 9.86
C LYS A 16 -10.88 -10.36 10.38
N ARG A 17 -10.44 -9.27 11.03
CA ARG A 17 -11.35 -8.23 11.56
C ARG A 17 -11.97 -7.39 10.47
N THR A 18 -11.27 -7.19 9.35
CA THR A 18 -11.74 -6.37 8.22
C THR A 18 -12.57 -7.14 7.19
N MET A 19 -12.63 -8.48 7.28
CA MET A 19 -13.37 -9.34 6.33
C MET A 19 -14.80 -8.87 6.05
N LYS A 20 -15.58 -8.57 7.10
CA LYS A 20 -16.97 -8.11 6.94
C LYS A 20 -17.06 -6.77 6.20
N GLN A 21 -16.13 -5.86 6.45
CA GLN A 21 -16.09 -4.55 5.79
C GLN A 21 -15.76 -4.68 4.30
N GLN A 22 -14.97 -5.70 3.93
CA GLN A 22 -14.61 -6.06 2.55
C GLN A 22 -15.67 -6.95 1.85
N GLY A 23 -16.83 -7.15 2.47
CA GLY A 23 -17.89 -8.00 1.93
C GLY A 23 -17.57 -9.50 1.94
N ILE A 24 -16.50 -9.93 2.61
CA ILE A 24 -16.08 -11.34 2.65
C ILE A 24 -16.95 -12.10 3.65
N LEU A 25 -17.68 -13.08 3.13
CA LEU A 25 -18.62 -13.93 3.88
C LEU A 25 -17.90 -15.14 4.46
N SER A 26 -17.01 -15.75 3.68
CA SER A 26 -16.14 -16.84 4.13
C SER A 26 -14.82 -16.81 3.39
N ARG A 27 -13.79 -17.37 4.01
CA ARG A 27 -12.44 -17.49 3.47
C ARG A 27 -11.81 -18.79 3.96
N LYS A 28 -11.17 -19.50 3.05
CA LYS A 28 -10.22 -20.56 3.33
C LYS A 28 -8.85 -20.17 2.80
N VAL A 29 -7.83 -20.39 3.61
CA VAL A 29 -6.44 -20.32 3.20
C VAL A 29 -5.82 -21.68 3.51
N GLN A 30 -5.07 -22.24 2.57
CA GLN A 30 -4.34 -23.48 2.75
C GLN A 30 -2.93 -23.32 2.21
N ASP A 31 -1.95 -23.58 3.05
CA ASP A 31 -0.55 -23.43 2.68
C ASP A 31 -0.12 -24.61 1.81
N ILE A 32 0.55 -24.30 0.70
CA ILE A 32 1.16 -25.32 -0.18
C ILE A 32 2.63 -25.44 0.21
N ASN A 33 3.31 -24.30 0.31
CA ASN A 33 4.68 -24.15 0.81
C ASN A 33 4.89 -22.72 1.34
N GLU A 34 6.14 -22.34 1.60
CA GLU A 34 6.49 -21.00 2.10
C GLU A 34 6.18 -19.87 1.11
N HIS A 35 6.15 -20.18 -0.19
CA HIS A 35 5.99 -19.23 -1.29
C HIS A 35 4.64 -19.28 -1.97
N SER A 36 3.77 -20.22 -1.59
CA SER A 36 2.48 -20.41 -2.25
C SER A 36 1.40 -20.93 -1.33
N LYS A 37 0.18 -20.44 -1.54
CA LYS A 37 -1.01 -20.80 -0.76
C LYS A 37 -2.23 -20.81 -1.67
N PHE A 38 -3.12 -21.76 -1.42
CA PHE A 38 -4.47 -21.67 -1.93
C PHE A 38 -5.29 -20.68 -1.11
N TYR A 39 -6.11 -19.93 -1.82
CA TYR A 39 -7.00 -18.93 -1.28
C TYR A 39 -8.36 -19.07 -1.93
N VAL A 40 -9.36 -19.47 -1.14
CA VAL A 40 -10.75 -19.51 -1.57
C VAL A 40 -11.50 -18.48 -0.76
N ASP A 41 -12.27 -17.63 -1.42
CA ASP A 41 -13.18 -16.76 -0.70
C ASP A 41 -14.54 -16.65 -1.36
N ARG A 42 -15.51 -16.32 -0.52
CA ARG A 42 -16.87 -16.04 -0.89
C ARG A 42 -17.17 -14.62 -0.46
N ARG A 43 -17.57 -13.75 -1.39
CA ARG A 43 -17.87 -12.35 -1.09
C ARG A 43 -19.22 -11.92 -1.64
N SER A 44 -19.88 -11.05 -0.89
CA SER A 44 -20.97 -10.25 -1.40
C SER A 44 -20.41 -9.07 -2.19
N LEU A 45 -21.05 -8.75 -3.32
CA LEU A 45 -20.77 -7.50 -4.04
C LEU A 45 -21.34 -6.26 -3.33
N GLY A 46 -22.12 -6.43 -2.26
CA GLY A 46 -22.76 -5.32 -1.55
C GLY A 46 -23.90 -4.64 -2.34
N VAL A 47 -24.27 -5.19 -3.50
CA VAL A 47 -25.34 -4.67 -4.36
C VAL A 47 -26.56 -5.59 -4.25
N ARG A 48 -27.71 -5.03 -3.87
CA ARG A 48 -28.96 -5.79 -3.74
C ARG A 48 -29.34 -6.43 -5.07
N GLY A 49 -29.74 -7.71 -5.01
CA GLY A 49 -30.16 -8.49 -6.18
C GLY A 49 -29.01 -9.20 -6.91
N PHE A 50 -27.75 -8.96 -6.53
CA PHE A 50 -26.62 -9.70 -7.07
C PHE A 50 -26.31 -10.93 -6.22
N SER A 51 -26.11 -12.07 -6.87
CA SER A 51 -25.54 -13.26 -6.24
C SER A 51 -24.16 -12.97 -5.65
N ASN A 52 -23.77 -13.74 -4.63
CA ASN A 52 -22.41 -13.70 -4.14
C ASN A 52 -21.44 -14.26 -5.19
N ARG A 53 -20.16 -13.97 -4.98
CA ARG A 53 -19.06 -14.42 -5.83
C ARG A 53 -18.12 -15.30 -5.03
N THR A 54 -17.70 -16.39 -5.66
CA THR A 54 -16.66 -17.28 -5.13
C THR A 54 -15.43 -17.18 -6.01
N TRP A 55 -14.27 -16.89 -5.42
CA TRP A 55 -12.97 -16.96 -6.10
C TRP A 55 -12.16 -18.12 -5.55
N ARG A 56 -11.39 -18.77 -6.43
CA ARG A 56 -10.40 -19.79 -6.08
C ARG A 56 -9.08 -19.41 -6.72
N LEU A 57 -8.13 -19.02 -5.89
CA LEU A 57 -6.86 -18.47 -6.33
C LEU A 57 -5.71 -19.29 -5.76
N ASN A 58 -4.70 -19.52 -6.58
CA ASN A 58 -3.36 -19.84 -6.12
C ASN A 58 -2.58 -18.52 -6.00
N ILE A 59 -2.08 -18.24 -4.80
CA ILE A 59 -1.30 -17.04 -4.50
C ILE A 59 0.14 -17.47 -4.34
N ILE A 60 1.01 -16.94 -5.19
CA ILE A 60 2.42 -17.29 -5.28
C ILE A 60 3.24 -16.02 -5.16
N TRP A 61 4.36 -16.06 -4.44
CA TRP A 61 5.32 -14.97 -4.44
C TRP A 61 6.75 -15.44 -4.65
N GLN A 62 7.58 -14.57 -5.20
CA GLN A 62 9.00 -14.80 -5.40
C GLN A 62 9.77 -13.48 -5.35
N THR A 63 11.03 -13.53 -4.94
CA THR A 63 11.99 -12.44 -5.10
C THR A 63 12.85 -12.66 -6.35
N CYS A 64 13.02 -11.59 -7.12
CA CYS A 64 13.93 -11.52 -8.25
C CYS A 64 15.36 -11.23 -7.79
N THR A 65 16.33 -11.43 -8.67
CA THR A 65 17.76 -11.23 -8.39
C THR A 65 18.12 -9.78 -8.04
N ASP A 66 17.32 -8.82 -8.49
CA ASP A 66 17.47 -7.38 -8.22
C ASP A 66 16.81 -6.95 -6.89
N GLY A 67 16.26 -7.89 -6.12
CA GLY A 67 15.54 -7.62 -4.87
C GLY A 67 14.07 -7.23 -5.06
N THR A 68 13.57 -7.15 -6.29
CA THR A 68 12.15 -6.93 -6.55
C THR A 68 11.34 -8.14 -6.08
N ALA A 69 10.29 -7.94 -5.29
CA ALA A 69 9.36 -9.01 -4.92
C ALA A 69 8.11 -8.97 -5.81
N ILE A 70 7.70 -10.12 -6.32
CA ILE A 70 6.51 -10.29 -7.14
C ILE A 70 5.55 -11.22 -6.40
N LEU A 71 4.28 -10.81 -6.26
CA LEU A 71 3.19 -11.64 -5.75
C LEU A 71 2.08 -11.71 -6.80
N VAL A 72 1.76 -12.93 -7.22
CA VAL A 72 0.74 -13.22 -8.22
C VAL A 72 -0.40 -13.98 -7.56
N SER A 73 -1.63 -13.62 -7.91
CA SER A 73 -2.83 -14.43 -7.62
C SER A 73 -3.47 -14.82 -8.94
N VAL A 74 -3.64 -16.12 -9.17
CA VAL A 74 -4.20 -16.66 -10.41
C VAL A 74 -5.25 -17.70 -10.09
N ASP A 75 -6.26 -17.83 -10.95
CA ASP A 75 -7.31 -18.83 -10.80
C ASP A 75 -6.75 -20.25 -10.71
N THR A 76 -7.38 -21.08 -9.88
CA THR A 76 -7.11 -22.52 -9.80
C THR A 76 -8.41 -23.33 -9.75
N GLN A 77 -8.34 -24.57 -10.25
CA GLN A 77 -9.39 -25.58 -10.07
C GLN A 77 -9.14 -26.50 -8.86
N ASP A 78 -7.99 -26.33 -8.21
CA ASP A 78 -7.67 -27.03 -6.98
C ASP A 78 -8.67 -26.67 -5.88
N LEU A 79 -8.91 -27.60 -4.97
CA LEU A 79 -9.85 -27.46 -3.85
C LEU A 79 -11.32 -27.26 -4.26
N LYS A 80 -11.69 -27.44 -5.53
CA LYS A 80 -13.10 -27.30 -5.97
C LYS A 80 -14.04 -28.28 -5.29
N ASP A 81 -13.57 -29.49 -4.99
CA ASP A 81 -14.37 -30.56 -4.40
C ASP A 81 -14.44 -30.40 -2.87
N GLU A 82 -13.35 -29.93 -2.25
CA GLU A 82 -13.29 -29.61 -0.81
C GLU A 82 -14.05 -28.33 -0.45
N PHE A 83 -14.08 -27.37 -1.37
CA PHE A 83 -14.77 -26.09 -1.24
C PHE A 83 -15.69 -25.88 -2.45
N PRO A 84 -16.83 -26.61 -2.50
CA PRO A 84 -17.79 -26.48 -3.59
C PRO A 84 -18.42 -25.09 -3.61
N VAL A 85 -18.94 -24.70 -4.77
CA VAL A 85 -19.67 -23.43 -4.91
C VAL A 85 -21.04 -23.59 -4.24
N GLU A 86 -21.39 -22.63 -3.38
CA GLU A 86 -22.71 -22.59 -2.76
C GLU A 86 -23.82 -22.42 -3.82
N PRO A 87 -24.99 -23.07 -3.66
CA PRO A 87 -26.11 -22.88 -4.57
C PRO A 87 -26.49 -21.39 -4.71
N GLY A 88 -26.58 -20.91 -5.95
CA GLY A 88 -26.92 -19.52 -6.27
C GLY A 88 -25.73 -18.55 -6.29
N ASP A 89 -24.55 -18.97 -5.84
CA ASP A 89 -23.31 -18.21 -6.02
C ASP A 89 -22.77 -18.35 -7.45
N VAL A 90 -21.97 -17.38 -7.87
CA VAL A 90 -21.32 -17.37 -9.18
C VAL A 90 -19.81 -17.44 -8.98
N VAL A 91 -19.13 -18.33 -9.72
CA VAL A 91 -17.66 -18.40 -9.72
C VAL A 91 -17.11 -17.22 -10.51
N ALA A 92 -16.33 -16.38 -9.84
CA ALA A 92 -15.59 -15.30 -10.46
C ALA A 92 -14.15 -15.73 -10.72
N SER A 93 -13.50 -15.03 -11.65
CA SER A 93 -12.11 -15.25 -12.05
C SER A 93 -11.29 -13.99 -11.82
N GLY A 94 -10.03 -14.17 -11.43
CA GLY A 94 -9.13 -13.09 -11.08
C GLY A 94 -7.67 -13.40 -11.42
N TYR A 95 -6.99 -12.40 -11.94
CA TYR A 95 -5.55 -12.39 -12.11
C TYR A 95 -4.99 -11.09 -11.57
N ASN A 96 -4.20 -11.18 -10.50
CA ASN A 96 -3.65 -10.03 -9.80
C ASN A 96 -2.13 -10.15 -9.73
N ILE A 97 -1.41 -9.06 -9.97
CA ILE A 97 0.04 -8.97 -9.81
C ILE A 97 0.36 -7.78 -8.92
N TRP A 98 1.17 -8.01 -7.90
CA TRP A 98 1.88 -7.00 -7.13
C TRP A 98 3.36 -7.08 -7.47
N ILE A 99 3.96 -5.96 -7.84
CA ILE A 99 5.40 -5.80 -8.02
C ILE A 99 5.85 -4.79 -6.97
N LEU A 100 6.74 -5.22 -6.10
CA LEU A 100 7.25 -4.47 -4.95
C LEU A 100 8.74 -4.24 -5.16
N LYS A 101 9.12 -3.00 -5.45
CA LYS A 101 10.50 -2.63 -5.72
C LYS A 101 11.00 -1.71 -4.61
N THR A 102 12.13 -2.07 -4.00
CA THR A 102 12.82 -1.16 -3.09
C THR A 102 13.39 0.01 -3.88
N VAL A 103 13.17 1.23 -3.38
CA VAL A 103 13.71 2.46 -3.95
C VAL A 103 14.47 3.21 -2.88
N ASP A 104 15.21 4.25 -3.30
CA ASP A 104 16.05 5.02 -2.38
C ASP A 104 15.25 5.58 -1.21
N SER A 105 15.85 5.51 -0.02
CA SER A 105 15.22 6.04 1.19
C SER A 105 15.06 7.55 1.07
N LEU A 106 13.88 8.05 1.43
CA LEU A 106 13.62 9.48 1.52
C LEU A 106 13.84 9.94 2.96
N LEU A 107 14.82 10.83 3.18
CA LEU A 107 15.12 11.37 4.51
C LEU A 107 15.31 10.26 5.57
N GLU A 108 16.15 9.28 5.24
CA GLU A 108 16.45 8.09 6.07
C GLU A 108 15.27 7.13 6.29
N ILE A 109 14.14 7.35 5.60
CA ILE A 109 12.97 6.48 5.70
C ILE A 109 12.92 5.56 4.48
N PRO A 110 12.97 4.23 4.67
CA PRO A 110 12.89 3.27 3.57
C PRO A 110 11.61 3.45 2.75
N GLN A 111 11.74 3.34 1.43
CA GLN A 111 10.63 3.44 0.49
C GLN A 111 10.47 2.17 -0.33
N THR A 112 9.25 1.94 -0.79
CA THR A 112 8.92 0.82 -1.69
C THR A 112 7.94 1.33 -2.72
N GLU A 113 8.32 1.19 -3.99
CA GLU A 113 7.43 1.39 -5.12
C GLU A 113 6.56 0.15 -5.28
N VAL A 114 5.24 0.36 -5.39
CA VAL A 114 4.25 -0.70 -5.55
C VAL A 114 3.54 -0.50 -6.88
N THR A 115 3.70 -1.45 -7.79
CA THR A 115 2.85 -1.56 -8.98
C THR A 115 1.82 -2.67 -8.75
N TYR A 116 0.54 -2.31 -8.82
CA TYR A 116 -0.56 -3.26 -8.71
C TYR A 116 -1.36 -3.30 -10.00
N THR A 117 -1.51 -4.51 -10.56
CA THR A 117 -2.35 -4.77 -11.74
C THR A 117 -3.35 -5.85 -11.42
N SER A 118 -4.61 -5.62 -11.77
CA SER A 118 -5.70 -6.55 -11.53
C SER A 118 -6.57 -6.69 -12.77
N ARG A 119 -6.85 -7.93 -13.15
CA ARG A 119 -7.83 -8.31 -14.16
C ARG A 119 -8.84 -9.23 -13.50
N VAL A 120 -10.07 -8.74 -13.37
CA VAL A 120 -11.16 -9.47 -12.72
C VAL A 120 -12.31 -9.63 -13.69
N ASP A 121 -12.83 -10.84 -13.77
CA ASP A 121 -14.11 -11.14 -14.39
C ASP A 121 -15.03 -11.71 -13.31
N ILE A 122 -15.93 -10.85 -12.83
CA ILE A 122 -16.91 -11.22 -11.81
C ILE A 122 -18.05 -12.07 -12.37
N LYS A 123 -18.11 -12.31 -13.69
CA LYS A 123 -19.17 -13.05 -14.38
C LYS A 123 -20.59 -12.50 -14.17
N GLY A 124 -21.50 -13.02 -14.99
CA GLY A 124 -22.91 -12.61 -15.00
C GLY A 124 -23.13 -11.26 -15.69
N ILE A 125 -24.36 -10.77 -15.63
CA ILE A 125 -24.77 -9.51 -16.24
C ILE A 125 -24.60 -8.39 -15.21
N VAL A 126 -23.47 -7.69 -15.26
CA VAL A 126 -23.18 -6.57 -14.36
C VAL A 126 -23.13 -5.27 -15.16
N PRO A 127 -24.03 -4.30 -14.89
CA PRO A 127 -23.99 -3.00 -15.52
C PRO A 127 -22.64 -2.29 -15.33
N PRO A 128 -22.12 -1.58 -16.34
CA PRO A 128 -20.82 -0.89 -16.25
C PRO A 128 -20.73 0.10 -15.08
N THR A 129 -21.84 0.76 -14.72
CA THR A 129 -21.91 1.67 -13.58
C THR A 129 -21.62 0.97 -12.26
N ILE A 130 -22.18 -0.22 -12.06
CA ILE A 130 -21.93 -1.06 -10.88
C ILE A 130 -20.49 -1.57 -10.91
N MET A 131 -20.01 -2.06 -12.05
CA MET A 131 -18.63 -2.54 -12.19
C MET A 131 -17.62 -1.44 -11.83
N ASN A 132 -17.85 -0.20 -12.26
CA ASN A 132 -17.00 0.94 -11.93
C ASN A 132 -16.99 1.28 -10.42
N GLN A 133 -18.12 1.12 -9.74
CA GLN A 133 -18.19 1.31 -8.28
C GLN A 133 -17.43 0.20 -7.55
N LEU A 134 -17.61 -1.05 -7.95
CA LEU A 134 -16.90 -2.20 -7.40
C LEU A 134 -15.39 -2.07 -7.57
N ALA A 135 -14.93 -1.68 -8.77
CA ALA A 135 -13.52 -1.45 -9.06
C ALA A 135 -12.92 -0.38 -8.14
N LYS A 136 -13.61 0.75 -7.93
CA LYS A 136 -13.15 1.80 -6.99
C LYS A 136 -13.06 1.29 -5.55
N GLY A 137 -14.08 0.56 -5.09
CA GLY A 137 -14.09 -0.05 -3.76
C GLY A 137 -12.91 -0.99 -3.56
N PHE A 138 -12.68 -1.87 -4.53
CA PHE A 138 -11.57 -2.82 -4.52
C PHE A 138 -10.19 -2.14 -4.51
N MET A 139 -10.00 -1.11 -5.34
CA MET A 139 -8.73 -0.37 -5.38
C MET A 139 -8.47 0.40 -4.08
N ARG A 140 -9.51 0.98 -3.48
CA ARG A 140 -9.40 1.60 -2.15
C ARG A 140 -8.96 0.58 -1.11
N GLU A 141 -9.66 -0.56 -1.02
CA GLU A 141 -9.39 -1.60 -0.03
C GLU A 141 -8.03 -2.27 -0.20
N SER A 142 -7.57 -2.45 -1.44
CA SER A 142 -6.33 -3.17 -1.72
C SER A 142 -5.12 -2.24 -1.69
N VAL A 143 -5.16 -1.14 -2.45
CA VAL A 143 -3.98 -0.29 -2.70
C VAL A 143 -3.92 0.87 -1.72
N SER A 144 -5.04 1.57 -1.49
CA SER A 144 -5.04 2.75 -0.63
C SER A 144 -4.83 2.37 0.85
N GLU A 145 -5.46 1.30 1.33
CA GLU A 145 -5.25 0.85 2.71
C GLU A 145 -3.84 0.31 2.94
N LEU A 146 -3.24 -0.39 1.97
CA LEU A 146 -1.83 -0.79 2.05
C LEU A 146 -0.92 0.44 2.21
N ARG A 147 -1.12 1.46 1.37
CA ARG A 147 -0.35 2.71 1.44
C ARG A 147 -0.50 3.37 2.82
N LYS A 148 -1.73 3.45 3.35
CA LYS A 148 -2.00 4.03 4.67
C LYS A 148 -1.33 3.24 5.79
N HIS A 149 -1.33 1.91 5.72
CA HIS A 149 -0.69 1.06 6.73
C HIS A 149 0.81 1.35 6.86
N PHE A 150 1.48 1.63 5.74
CA PHE A 150 2.91 1.95 5.71
C PHE A 150 3.20 3.45 5.68
N ASP A 151 2.19 4.31 5.87
CA ASP A 151 2.39 5.75 5.82
C ASP A 151 3.25 6.25 7.00
N LYS A 152 4.35 6.93 6.65
CA LYS A 152 5.30 7.51 7.60
C LYS A 152 5.46 9.02 7.38
N SER A 153 4.48 9.69 6.76
CA SER A 153 4.51 11.12 6.41
C SER A 153 4.96 12.01 7.57
N ARG A 154 4.45 11.80 8.79
CA ARG A 154 4.89 12.56 9.98
C ARG A 154 6.39 12.43 10.27
N LYS A 155 6.96 11.23 10.13
CA LYS A 155 8.41 11.03 10.34
C LYS A 155 9.23 11.69 9.22
N ILE A 156 8.72 11.69 7.99
CA ILE A 156 9.33 12.39 6.86
C ILE A 156 9.38 13.88 7.17
N GLU A 157 8.27 14.46 7.64
CA GLU A 157 8.21 15.86 8.06
C GLU A 157 9.19 16.17 9.20
N GLU A 158 9.23 15.34 10.25
CA GLU A 158 10.17 15.50 11.37
C GLU A 158 11.64 15.47 10.91
N ASN A 159 11.99 14.55 10.00
CA ASN A 159 13.34 14.43 9.46
C ASN A 159 13.70 15.57 8.51
N ASP A 160 12.75 16.05 7.69
CA ASP A 160 12.92 17.21 6.83
C ASP A 160 13.23 18.47 7.66
N VAL A 161 12.46 18.71 8.73
CA VAL A 161 12.69 19.84 9.63
C VAL A 161 14.09 19.75 10.27
N LYS A 162 14.47 18.59 10.80
CA LYS A 162 15.83 18.37 11.34
C LYS A 162 16.92 18.67 10.32
N ASN A 163 16.77 18.19 9.09
CA ASN A 163 17.73 18.42 8.02
C ASN A 163 17.85 19.91 7.67
N ARG A 164 16.72 20.62 7.55
CA ARG A 164 16.72 22.08 7.33
C ARG A 164 17.40 22.84 8.46
N VAL A 165 17.16 22.45 9.72
CA VAL A 165 17.81 23.05 10.90
C VAL A 165 19.33 22.82 10.86
N ASN A 166 19.79 21.63 10.50
CA ASN A 166 21.22 21.31 10.39
C ASN A 166 21.90 22.09 9.27
N ILE A 167 21.29 22.15 8.08
CA ILE A 167 21.77 22.97 6.95
C ILE A 167 21.88 24.45 7.37
N ALA A 168 20.88 24.99 8.08
CA ALA A 168 20.94 26.36 8.59
C ALA A 168 22.09 26.55 9.61
N LYS A 169 22.34 25.60 10.52
CA LYS A 169 23.46 25.70 11.46
C LYS A 169 24.81 25.71 10.73
N GLU A 170 25.00 24.83 9.75
CA GLU A 170 26.22 24.75 8.94
C GLU A 170 26.44 26.01 8.12
N ALA A 171 25.40 26.52 7.46
CA ALA A 171 25.42 27.79 6.76
C ALA A 171 25.87 28.94 7.68
N ARG A 172 25.47 28.92 8.97
CA ARG A 172 25.85 29.94 9.95
C ARG A 172 27.34 29.92 10.28
N MET A 173 27.87 28.71 10.44
CA MET A 173 29.29 28.51 10.73
C MET A 173 30.17 28.86 9.53
N LEU A 174 29.62 28.75 8.33
CA LEU A 174 30.30 29.12 7.10
C LEU A 174 30.26 30.65 6.84
N SER A 175 29.16 31.33 7.16
CA SER A 175 29.04 32.78 7.00
C SER A 175 29.87 33.59 8.00
N THR A 176 30.34 32.99 9.10
CA THR A 176 31.30 33.62 10.01
C THR A 176 32.75 33.56 9.53
N ARG A 177 33.04 32.88 8.41
CA ARG A 177 34.37 32.89 7.77
C ARG A 177 34.53 34.15 6.91
N PRO A 178 35.71 34.80 6.89
CA PRO A 178 35.89 36.06 6.20
C PRO A 178 35.97 35.85 4.68
N ASN A 179 34.82 35.73 4.00
CA ASN A 179 34.74 35.80 2.55
C ASN A 179 33.40 36.43 2.09
N LYS A 180 33.46 37.68 1.62
CA LYS A 180 32.31 38.60 1.46
C LYS A 180 31.21 38.06 0.52
N THR A 181 31.58 37.42 -0.59
CA THR A 181 30.65 36.88 -1.59
C THR A 181 29.89 35.65 -1.08
N MET A 182 30.50 34.85 -0.21
CA MET A 182 29.89 33.65 0.37
C MET A 182 28.87 34.00 1.46
N VAL A 183 29.10 35.10 2.19
CA VAL A 183 28.21 35.58 3.25
C VAL A 183 26.85 36.00 2.69
N GLU A 184 26.82 36.70 1.55
CA GLU A 184 25.57 37.16 0.93
C GLU A 184 24.70 36.00 0.41
N SER A 185 25.31 34.96 -0.19
CA SER A 185 24.56 33.79 -0.67
C SER A 185 23.99 32.95 0.48
N LEU A 186 24.72 32.86 1.60
CA LEU A 186 24.27 32.12 2.78
C LEU A 186 23.16 32.86 3.53
N GLN A 187 23.18 34.20 3.55
CA GLN A 187 22.11 35.00 4.15
C GLN A 187 20.76 34.76 3.44
N LEU A 188 20.77 34.61 2.12
CA LEU A 188 19.56 34.34 1.34
C LEU A 188 18.95 32.96 1.67
N LEU A 189 19.79 31.95 1.89
CA LEU A 189 19.37 30.62 2.39
C LEU A 189 18.79 30.71 3.81
N PHE A 190 19.36 31.55 4.67
CA PHE A 190 18.81 31.78 6.01
C PHE A 190 17.40 32.35 5.98
N ASP A 191 17.15 33.35 5.14
CA ASP A 191 15.85 34.02 5.06
C ASP A 191 14.75 33.05 4.58
N ILE A 192 15.11 32.07 3.75
CA ILE A 192 14.20 31.01 3.29
C ILE A 192 13.87 30.01 4.41
N ILE A 193 14.84 29.69 5.28
CA ILE A 193 14.71 28.63 6.30
C ILE A 193 14.17 29.17 7.65
N GLN A 194 14.40 30.45 7.97
CA GLN A 194 14.00 31.10 9.23
C GLN A 194 12.52 30.90 9.62
N PRO A 195 11.54 31.03 8.71
CA PRO A 195 10.13 30.80 9.03
C PRO A 195 9.85 29.38 9.55
N THR A 196 10.58 28.38 9.06
CA THR A 196 10.43 26.98 9.48
C THR A 196 11.03 26.74 10.87
N VAL A 197 12.17 27.36 11.18
CA VAL A 197 12.86 27.24 12.48
C VAL A 197 12.09 27.94 13.61
N GLN A 198 11.42 29.06 13.32
CA GLN A 198 10.61 29.77 14.31
C GLN A 198 9.35 29.00 14.71
N ALA A 199 8.81 28.16 13.82
CA ALA A 199 7.66 27.30 14.11
C ALA A 199 7.97 26.20 15.15
N GLU A 200 9.23 25.74 15.29
CA GLU A 200 9.64 24.81 16.35
C GLU A 200 9.73 25.46 17.74
N LYS A 201 10.05 26.76 17.80
CA LYS A 201 10.20 27.48 19.08
C LYS A 201 8.89 28.00 19.66
N GLY A 202 7.83 28.06 18.85
CA GLY A 202 6.50 28.44 19.29
C GLY A 202 5.47 27.58 18.59
N GLY A 203 5.02 26.51 19.27
CA GLY A 203 4.06 25.55 18.74
C GLY A 203 2.76 26.16 18.22
N LYS A 204 2.75 26.55 16.95
CA LYS A 204 1.55 26.75 16.14
C LYS A 204 1.79 26.09 14.80
N GLY A 205 1.15 24.94 14.61
CA GLY A 205 1.07 24.26 13.33
C GLY A 205 0.46 25.17 12.27
N TRP A 206 0.77 24.86 11.02
CA TRP A 206 0.25 25.57 9.85
C TRP A 206 -1.26 25.33 9.74
N GLY A 207 -2.03 26.28 10.27
CA GLY A 207 -3.47 26.39 10.07
C GLY A 207 -3.80 27.76 9.48
N LYS A 208 -4.02 27.78 8.17
CA LYS A 208 -5.07 28.56 7.50
C LYS A 208 -5.53 27.78 6.28
#